data_AF-A0A6P0SD91-F1
#
_entry.id   AF-A0A6P0SD91-F1
#
_cell.length_a   1.000
_cell.length_b   1.000
_cell.length_c   1.000
_cell.angle_alpha   90.00
_cell.angle_beta   90.00
_cell.angle_gamma   90.00
#
_symmetry.space_group_name_H-M   'P 1'
#
loop_
_entity.id
_entity.type
_entity.pdbx_description
1 polymer ?
#
loop_
_entity_poly.entity_id
_entity_poly.type
_entity_poly.pdbx_seq_one_letter_code
_entity_poly.pdbx_strand_id
1 'polypeptide(L)'
;MSQAPKKYTKNDLKQAQFAGGLVDADKVDADQIGGTLNNYAPEQKQNLTDAAAEIQELLQQLEQSYPNATKIEKQSALAVTLQQEIKQNPTFKARLRNALQEGGIEALKVLFAPIGIPIEMVRGWIEAEAD
;
A
#
# COMPACT_ATOMS: atom_id res chain seq x y z
N MET A 1 22.64 54.95 16.54
CA MET A 1 21.34 54.82 15.84
C MET A 1 21.29 53.49 15.11
N SER A 2 20.23 52.73 15.39
CA SER A 2 19.63 51.59 14.66
C SER A 2 20.50 50.42 14.20
N GLN A 3 20.52 49.37 15.02
CA GLN A 3 20.74 47.99 14.57
C GLN A 3 19.48 47.52 13.81
N ALA A 4 19.63 47.13 12.55
CA ALA A 4 18.54 46.54 11.78
C ALA A 4 18.15 45.17 12.36
N PRO A 5 16.86 44.83 12.51
CA PRO A 5 16.45 43.53 13.02
C PRO A 5 16.67 42.46 11.94
N LYS A 6 17.57 41.51 12.21
CA LYS A 6 17.70 40.26 11.42
C LYS A 6 16.41 39.45 11.59
N LYS A 7 15.60 39.36 10.53
CA LYS A 7 14.43 38.49 10.50
C LYS A 7 14.91 37.04 10.41
N TYR A 8 14.87 36.33 11.53
CA TYR A 8 15.00 34.87 11.56
C TYR A 8 13.62 34.28 11.29
N THR A 9 13.39 33.81 10.08
CA THR A 9 12.22 32.98 9.80
C THR A 9 12.51 31.58 10.34
N LYS A 10 11.84 31.19 11.43
CA LYS A 10 11.85 29.80 11.92
C LYS A 10 10.99 28.95 10.99
N ASN A 11 11.57 28.45 9.90
CA ASN A 11 10.93 27.40 9.13
C ASN A 11 11.11 26.07 9.90
N ASP A 12 10.12 25.70 10.71
CA ASP A 12 10.04 24.38 11.31
C ASP A 12 9.56 23.38 10.23
N LEU A 13 10.49 22.62 9.67
CA LEU A 13 10.24 21.66 8.59
C LEU A 13 9.95 20.25 9.11
N LYS A 14 9.65 20.08 10.41
CA LYS A 14 9.58 18.76 11.07
C LYS A 14 8.42 17.88 10.58
N GLN A 15 7.49 18.43 9.82
CA GLN A 15 6.39 17.68 9.16
C GLN A 15 6.35 17.87 7.64
N ALA A 16 7.37 18.52 7.07
CA ALA A 16 7.43 18.69 5.62
C ALA A 16 7.81 17.35 4.98
N GLN A 17 6.88 16.77 4.23
CA GLN A 17 7.15 15.59 3.43
C GLN A 17 7.55 16.05 2.03
N PHE A 18 8.80 15.77 1.66
CA PHE A 18 9.32 16.11 0.34
C PHE A 18 9.19 14.90 -0.57
N ALA A 19 8.50 15.09 -1.69
CA ALA A 19 8.41 14.10 -2.74
C ALA A 19 9.58 14.37 -3.67
N GLY A 20 10.64 13.57 -3.56
CA GLY A 20 11.90 13.76 -4.29
C GLY A 20 13.11 13.89 -3.36
N GLY A 21 14.28 13.56 -3.89
CA GLY A 21 15.54 13.76 -3.18
C GLY A 21 15.95 15.23 -3.13
N LEU A 22 16.70 15.63 -2.11
CA LEU A 22 17.36 16.94 -2.09
C LEU A 22 18.51 16.91 -3.11
N VAL A 23 18.39 17.69 -4.19
CA VAL A 23 19.45 17.83 -5.19
C VAL A 23 20.26 19.09 -4.90
N ASP A 24 21.56 18.92 -4.74
CA ASP A 24 22.51 20.04 -4.66
C ASP A 24 23.13 20.20 -6.06
N ALA A 25 22.51 21.03 -6.90
CA ALA A 25 22.94 21.25 -8.27
C ALA A 25 22.69 22.72 -8.68
N ASP A 26 23.68 23.33 -9.35
CA ASP A 26 23.63 24.72 -9.84
C ASP A 26 22.54 24.91 -10.93
N LYS A 27 22.25 23.83 -11.68
CA LYS A 27 21.15 23.78 -12.65
C LYS A 27 20.58 22.37 -12.69
N VAL A 28 19.26 22.26 -12.57
CA VAL A 28 18.53 20.98 -12.69
C VAL A 28 17.62 21.06 -13.92
N ASP A 29 17.94 20.28 -14.96
CA ASP A 29 17.09 20.10 -16.14
C ASP A 29 16.36 18.75 -16.00
N ALA A 30 15.26 18.72 -15.26
CA ALA A 30 14.39 17.55 -15.18
C ALA A 30 12.92 17.97 -15.27
N ASP A 31 12.14 17.21 -16.05
CA ASP A 31 10.70 17.44 -16.27
C ASP A 31 9.87 17.20 -14.99
N GLN A 32 10.34 16.29 -14.12
CA GLN A 32 9.75 16.01 -12.82
C GLN A 32 10.83 15.53 -11.82
N ILE A 33 11.10 16.33 -10.78
CA ILE A 33 12.03 15.98 -9.68
C ILE A 33 11.30 15.26 -8.53
N GLY A 34 9.97 15.31 -8.51
CA GLY A 34 9.16 14.78 -7.40
C GLY A 34 8.56 13.41 -7.67
N GLY A 35 8.83 12.45 -6.78
CA GLY A 35 8.09 11.18 -6.75
C GLY A 35 6.65 11.38 -6.25
N THR A 36 5.76 10.42 -6.46
CA THR A 36 4.41 10.47 -5.88
C THR A 36 4.50 10.40 -4.36
N LEU A 37 4.14 11.49 -3.67
CA LEU A 37 4.02 11.47 -2.22
C LEU A 37 2.64 10.90 -1.84
N ASN A 38 2.59 9.59 -1.64
CA ASN A 38 1.40 8.97 -1.08
C ASN A 38 1.32 9.26 0.42
N ASN A 39 0.85 10.46 0.79
CA ASN A 39 0.59 10.81 2.18
C ASN A 39 -0.74 10.20 2.64
N TYR A 40 -0.69 8.92 2.99
CA TYR A 40 -1.84 8.23 3.56
C TYR A 40 -2.15 8.74 4.97
N ALA A 41 -3.43 9.02 5.23
CA ALA A 41 -3.90 9.27 6.59
C ALA A 41 -3.64 8.03 7.49
N PRO A 42 -3.45 8.20 8.80
CA PRO A 42 -3.09 7.09 9.70
C PRO A 42 -4.06 5.91 9.64
N GLU A 43 -5.36 6.18 9.47
CA GLU A 43 -6.41 5.18 9.30
C GLU A 43 -6.22 4.35 8.02
N GLN A 44 -5.83 5.00 6.92
CA GLN A 44 -5.57 4.32 5.63
C GLN A 44 -4.30 3.45 5.71
N LYS A 45 -3.27 3.93 6.42
CA LYS A 45 -2.05 3.14 6.67
C LYS A 45 -2.37 1.92 7.52
N GLN A 46 -3.22 2.07 8.53
CA GLN A 46 -3.63 0.96 9.37
C GLN A 46 -4.40 -0.08 8.56
N ASN A 47 -5.42 0.33 7.79
CA ASN A 47 -6.20 -0.60 6.96
C ASN A 47 -5.34 -1.35 5.92
N LEU A 48 -4.38 -0.67 5.29
CA LEU A 48 -3.41 -1.30 4.39
C LEU A 48 -2.49 -2.28 5.13
N THR A 49 -2.02 -1.92 6.32
CA THR A 49 -1.09 -2.75 7.11
C THR A 49 -1.79 -3.99 7.66
N ASP A 50 -3.01 -3.85 8.18
CA ASP A 50 -3.84 -4.96 8.66
C ASP A 50 -4.15 -5.93 7.50
N ALA A 51 -4.60 -5.42 6.35
CA ALA A 51 -4.87 -6.26 5.18
C ALA A 51 -3.60 -6.97 4.68
N ALA A 52 -2.45 -6.29 4.73
CA ALA A 52 -1.18 -6.88 4.34
C ALA A 52 -0.72 -7.99 5.28
N ALA A 53 -0.88 -7.80 6.59
CA ALA A 53 -0.53 -8.79 7.59
C ALA A 53 -1.38 -10.06 7.40
N GLU A 54 -2.71 -9.90 7.23
CA GLU A 54 -3.61 -11.04 7.00
C GLU A 54 -3.24 -11.81 5.72
N ILE A 55 -2.91 -11.12 4.61
CA ILE A 55 -2.45 -11.77 3.37
C ILE A 55 -1.13 -12.51 3.58
N GLN A 56 -0.21 -11.95 4.36
CA GLN A 56 1.06 -12.61 4.69
C GLN A 56 0.84 -13.86 5.55
N GLU A 57 -0.07 -13.83 6.51
CA GLU A 57 -0.41 -15.02 7.29
C GLU A 57 -1.01 -16.12 6.41
N LEU A 58 -1.92 -15.77 5.49
CA LEU A 58 -2.47 -16.73 4.52
C LEU A 58 -1.36 -17.30 3.63
N LEU A 59 -0.42 -16.46 3.18
CA LEU A 59 0.74 -16.90 2.42
C LEU A 59 1.59 -17.91 3.19
N GLN A 60 1.91 -17.62 4.45
CA GLN A 60 2.69 -18.51 5.30
C GLN A 60 2.00 -19.85 5.52
N GLN A 61 0.68 -19.84 5.76
CA GLN A 61 -0.10 -21.07 5.91
C GLN A 61 -0.06 -21.92 4.65
N LEU A 62 -0.19 -21.31 3.47
CA LEU A 62 -0.07 -22.01 2.20
C LEU A 62 1.34 -22.53 1.93
N GLU A 63 2.38 -21.77 2.26
CA GLU A 63 3.76 -22.22 2.13
C GLU A 63 4.06 -23.45 2.99
N GLN A 64 3.50 -23.51 4.20
CA GLN A 64 3.63 -24.68 5.08
C GLN A 64 2.79 -25.87 4.62
N SER A 65 1.59 -25.65 4.09
CA SER A 65 0.70 -26.71 3.63
C SER A 65 1.15 -27.31 2.29
N TYR A 66 1.81 -26.51 1.45
CA TYR A 66 2.26 -26.89 0.11
C TYR A 66 3.76 -26.60 -0.13
N PRO A 67 4.69 -27.20 0.64
CA PRO A 67 6.11 -26.87 0.53
C PRO A 67 6.71 -27.20 -0.84
N ASN A 68 6.24 -28.29 -1.48
CA ASN A 68 6.72 -28.79 -2.77
C ASN A 68 5.93 -28.29 -3.99
N ALA A 69 4.89 -27.46 -3.78
CA ALA A 69 4.08 -26.97 -4.89
C ALA A 69 4.87 -25.98 -5.75
N THR A 70 4.59 -26.00 -7.05
CA THR A 70 5.17 -25.03 -7.98
C THR A 70 4.66 -23.62 -7.66
N LYS A 71 5.40 -22.59 -8.09
CA LYS A 71 5.00 -21.19 -7.88
C LYS A 71 3.57 -20.92 -8.37
N ILE A 72 3.20 -21.48 -9.52
CA ILE A 72 1.87 -21.31 -10.12
C ILE A 72 0.78 -21.99 -9.27
N GLU A 73 1.04 -23.18 -8.74
CA GLU A 73 0.10 -23.86 -7.86
C GLU A 73 -0.10 -23.11 -6.53
N LYS A 74 0.98 -22.59 -5.94
CA LYS A 74 0.91 -21.74 -4.74
C LYS A 74 0.09 -20.48 -5.00
N GLN A 75 0.29 -19.83 -6.14
CA GLN A 75 -0.48 -18.64 -6.54
C GLN A 75 -1.97 -18.95 -6.74
N SER A 76 -2.27 -20.08 -7.36
CA SER A 76 -3.65 -20.50 -7.61
C SER A 76 -4.35 -20.85 -6.29
N ALA A 77 -3.67 -21.57 -5.40
CA ALA A 77 -4.17 -21.88 -4.07
C ALA A 77 -4.35 -20.62 -3.22
N LEU A 78 -3.42 -19.65 -3.28
CA LEU A 78 -3.56 -18.36 -2.62
C LEU A 78 -4.78 -17.59 -3.10
N ALA A 79 -5.02 -17.54 -4.42
CA ALA A 79 -6.18 -16.86 -4.97
C ALA A 79 -7.49 -17.49 -4.47
N VAL A 80 -7.57 -18.82 -4.43
CA VAL A 80 -8.73 -19.55 -3.91
C VAL A 80 -8.91 -19.30 -2.40
N THR A 81 -7.84 -19.38 -1.61
CA THR A 81 -7.89 -19.11 -0.17
C THR A 81 -8.29 -17.66 0.11
N LEU A 82 -7.72 -16.69 -0.59
CA LEU A 82 -8.08 -15.28 -0.44
C LEU A 82 -9.55 -15.05 -0.77
N GLN A 83 -10.04 -15.62 -1.86
CA GLN A 83 -11.46 -15.55 -2.23
C GLN A 83 -12.34 -16.17 -1.13
N GLN A 84 -11.95 -17.31 -0.58
CA GLN A 84 -12.69 -17.96 0.49
C GLN A 84 -12.69 -17.14 1.79
N GLU A 85 -11.55 -16.56 2.16
CA GLU A 85 -11.42 -15.67 3.32
C GLU A 85 -12.27 -14.42 3.16
N ILE A 86 -12.33 -13.81 1.96
CA ILE A 86 -13.22 -12.68 1.67
C ILE A 86 -14.70 -13.06 1.90
N LYS A 87 -15.07 -14.32 1.63
CA LYS A 87 -16.44 -14.83 1.85
C LYS A 87 -16.72 -15.16 3.32
N GLN A 88 -15.77 -15.80 3.99
CA GLN A 88 -15.96 -16.33 5.35
C GLN A 88 -15.67 -15.29 6.44
N ASN A 89 -14.82 -14.31 6.16
CA ASN A 89 -14.39 -13.28 7.10
C ASN A 89 -14.84 -11.88 6.64
N PRO A 90 -16.00 -11.40 7.12
CA PRO A 90 -16.53 -10.08 6.74
C PRO A 90 -15.63 -8.92 7.20
N THR A 91 -14.85 -9.11 8.28
CA THR A 91 -13.89 -8.13 8.77
C THR A 91 -12.73 -7.97 7.79
N PHE A 92 -12.17 -9.09 7.30
CA PHE A 92 -11.11 -9.08 6.29
C PHE A 92 -11.59 -8.43 4.99
N LYS A 93 -12.80 -8.77 4.55
CA LYS A 93 -13.44 -8.13 3.40
C LYS A 93 -13.57 -6.61 3.58
N ALA A 94 -14.02 -6.16 4.75
CA ALA A 94 -14.16 -4.73 5.04
C ALA A 94 -12.80 -4.03 5.04
N ARG A 95 -11.75 -4.65 5.59
CA ARG A 95 -10.38 -4.12 5.57
C ARG A 95 -9.83 -4.02 4.16
N LEU A 96 -10.00 -5.06 3.34
CA LEU A 96 -9.61 -5.03 1.92
C LEU A 96 -10.37 -3.96 1.14
N ARG A 97 -11.68 -3.82 1.39
CA ARG A 97 -12.50 -2.78 0.78
C ARG A 97 -12.04 -1.39 1.20
N ASN A 98 -11.81 -1.16 2.49
CA ASN A 98 -11.30 0.12 3.00
C ASN A 98 -9.91 0.41 2.44
N ALA A 99 -9.00 -0.57 2.43
CA ALA A 99 -7.71 -0.45 1.79
C ALA A 99 -7.82 -0.10 0.29
N LEU A 100 -8.86 -0.56 -0.40
CA LEU A 100 -9.11 -0.24 -1.82
C LEU A 100 -9.69 1.15 -2.01
N GLN A 101 -10.63 1.55 -1.15
CA GLN A 101 -11.26 2.86 -1.19
C GLN A 101 -10.32 3.97 -0.73
N GLU A 102 -9.50 3.70 0.29
CA GLU A 102 -8.66 4.68 0.96
C GLU A 102 -7.19 4.64 0.52
N GLY A 103 -6.63 3.44 0.36
CA GLY A 103 -5.25 3.25 -0.11
C GLY A 103 -5.13 3.35 -1.64
N GLY A 104 -6.24 3.19 -2.35
CA GLY A 104 -6.29 3.20 -3.80
C GLY A 104 -5.73 1.94 -4.45
N ILE A 105 -5.96 1.81 -5.75
CA ILE A 105 -5.56 0.64 -6.55
C ILE A 105 -4.04 0.46 -6.52
N GLU A 106 -3.26 1.54 -6.51
CA GLU A 106 -1.80 1.47 -6.55
C GLU A 106 -1.20 0.87 -5.28
N ALA A 107 -1.71 1.22 -4.09
CA ALA A 107 -1.23 0.68 -2.83
C ALA A 107 -1.48 -0.83 -2.73
N LEU A 108 -2.69 -1.27 -3.08
CA LEU A 108 -3.01 -2.69 -3.09
C LEU A 108 -2.29 -3.43 -4.20
N LYS A 109 -2.04 -2.81 -5.36
CA LYS A 109 -1.24 -3.42 -6.40
C LYS A 109 0.17 -3.75 -5.90
N VAL A 110 0.79 -2.87 -5.10
CA VAL A 110 2.09 -3.17 -4.46
C VAL A 110 1.96 -4.35 -3.49
N LEU A 111 0.86 -4.45 -2.76
CA LEU A 111 0.61 -5.54 -1.81
C LEU A 111 0.46 -6.90 -2.50
N PHE A 112 -0.27 -6.95 -3.62
CA PHE A 112 -0.55 -8.20 -4.34
C PHE A 112 0.46 -8.53 -5.45
N ALA A 113 1.29 -7.58 -5.89
CA ALA A 113 2.35 -7.80 -6.88
C ALA A 113 3.32 -8.95 -6.53
N PRO A 114 3.89 -9.06 -5.31
CA PRO A 114 4.83 -10.13 -4.99
C PRO A 114 4.19 -11.52 -5.02
N ILE A 115 2.89 -11.62 -4.72
CA ILE A 115 2.12 -12.87 -4.76
C ILE A 115 1.50 -13.15 -6.13
N GLY A 116 1.57 -12.20 -7.08
CA GLY A 116 1.12 -12.41 -8.46
C GLY A 116 -0.40 -12.47 -8.62
N ILE A 117 -1.15 -11.90 -7.67
CA ILE A 117 -2.61 -11.77 -7.79
C ILE A 117 -2.93 -10.38 -8.35
N PRO A 118 -3.60 -10.27 -9.52
CA PRO A 118 -4.07 -8.98 -10.01
C PRO A 118 -5.14 -8.39 -9.08
N ILE A 119 -5.02 -7.10 -8.82
CA ILE A 119 -5.95 -6.34 -7.98
C ILE A 119 -7.38 -6.35 -8.52
N GLU A 120 -7.56 -6.49 -9.83
CA GLU A 120 -8.87 -6.61 -10.48
C GLU A 120 -9.63 -7.87 -10.04
N MET A 121 -8.92 -8.99 -9.80
CA MET A 121 -9.55 -10.20 -9.26
C MET A 121 -10.00 -9.99 -7.81
N VAL A 122 -9.14 -9.39 -6.98
CA VAL A 122 -9.47 -9.08 -5.58
C VAL A 122 -10.67 -8.15 -5.49
N ARG A 123 -10.70 -7.11 -6.33
CA ARG A 123 -11.83 -6.18 -6.44
C ARG A 123 -13.10 -6.92 -6.87
N GLY A 124 -13.01 -7.79 -7.88
CA GLY A 124 -14.12 -8.63 -8.32
C GLY A 124 -14.70 -9.50 -7.19
N TRP A 125 -13.87 -10.06 -6.31
CA TRP A 125 -14.34 -10.85 -5.15
C TRP A 125 -15.01 -10.01 -4.07
N ILE A 126 -14.51 -8.80 -3.81
CA ILE A 126 -15.11 -7.88 -2.83
C ILE A 126 -16.47 -7.38 -3.35
N GLU A 127 -16.58 -7.09 -4.65
CA GLU A 127 -17.79 -6.57 -5.30
C GLU A 127 -18.84 -7.67 -5.58
N ALA A 128 -18.43 -8.87 -5.99
CA ALA A 128 -19.36 -9.98 -6.27
C ALA A 128 -20.12 -10.45 -5.03
N GLU A 129 -19.58 -10.22 -3.84
CA GLU A 129 -20.21 -10.60 -2.56
C GLU A 129 -20.94 -9.40 -1.92
N ALA A 130 -21.10 -8.27 -2.60
CA ALA A 130 -21.81 -7.09 -2.09
C ALA A 130 -23.33 -7.09 -2.37
N ASP A 131 -23.83 -8.20 -2.95
CA ASP A 131 -25.26 -8.45 -3.26
C ASP A 131 -25.92 -9.35 -2.20
#